data_AF-A0AAE0FDR7-F1
#
_entry.id   AF-A0AAE0FDR7-F1
#
_cell.length_a   1.000
_cell.length_b   1.000
_cell.length_c   1.000
_cell.angle_alpha   90.00
_cell.angle_beta   90.00
_cell.angle_gamma   90.00
#
_symmetry.space_group_name_H-M   'P 1'
#
loop_
_entity.id
_entity.type
_entity.pdbx_description
1 polymer ?
#
loop_
_entity_poly.entity_id
_entity_poly.type
_entity_poly.pdbx_seq_one_letter_code
_entity_poly.pdbx_strand_id
1 'polypeptide(L)'
;MYARQRSVPLKDKFNVTNQGPQKSASDRNSAYVHHIENQLEKASTNYSSFDRKIEEVNEQLSGLQEKMVSVARMCKVTQKFTEQQEEQHRKQQEGIDVLRRELQGRLIKLEENDPNKDASLQARLDEQFEEHFHQKFERSFESKFAASFDSKFDARFDAKFLSKFDATFDAKFDAKLDLKYDARIAAMLDDKLGERGGCGSLQTLELLYAKVDEKLEAELAPKMETIHSTQDLLRQEVKASGEQVEQCRATMAQLEDLHQSLRKEFNTLTAHAQQFNSSLQTMQKELEEDAKARTYLNKGNAPAGLCREDHAMHPAPEEYATHHHATQAPGSTRPGGESLTGNLQSSLEDKVVPLSSARHTHPQQQQQQLAMQMQRGS
;
A
#
# COMPACT_ATOMS: atom_id res chain seq x y z
N MET A 1 13.07 -3.35 25.17
CA MET A 1 13.44 -2.98 26.56
C MET A 1 12.19 -2.79 27.42
N TYR A 2 11.41 -3.85 27.66
CA TYR A 2 10.42 -3.85 28.74
C TYR A 2 10.81 -4.99 29.69
N ALA A 3 11.42 -4.62 30.80
CA ALA A 3 11.77 -5.56 31.86
C ALA A 3 10.46 -6.08 32.46
N ARG A 4 10.21 -7.40 32.33
CA ARG A 4 9.20 -8.11 33.12
C ARG A 4 9.46 -7.83 34.61
N GLN A 5 8.68 -6.93 35.20
CA GLN A 5 8.60 -6.81 36.65
C GLN A 5 8.06 -8.13 37.17
N ARG A 6 8.93 -8.92 37.79
CA ARG A 6 8.54 -10.12 38.54
C ARG A 6 7.59 -9.68 39.64
N SER A 7 6.35 -10.17 39.57
CA SER A 7 5.37 -10.07 40.64
C SER A 7 5.99 -10.62 41.93
N VAL A 8 6.22 -9.73 42.90
CA VAL A 8 6.64 -10.10 44.25
C VAL A 8 5.43 -10.77 44.91
N PRO A 9 5.56 -11.99 45.47
CA PRO A 9 4.46 -12.62 46.18
C PRO A 9 4.18 -11.84 47.48
N LEU A 10 3.08 -11.08 47.49
CA LEU A 10 2.46 -10.52 48.69
C LEU A 10 1.85 -11.68 49.49
N LYS A 11 2.68 -12.44 50.22
CA LYS A 11 2.19 -13.49 51.13
C LYS A 11 2.34 -13.18 52.61
N ASP A 12 3.05 -12.13 53.00
CA ASP A 12 3.30 -11.88 54.41
C ASP A 12 2.84 -10.49 54.85
N LYS A 13 2.03 -10.49 55.92
CA LYS A 13 1.69 -9.39 56.85
C LYS A 13 0.23 -8.89 56.81
N PHE A 14 -0.70 -9.72 57.27
CA PHE A 14 -1.82 -9.25 58.09
C PHE A 14 -1.99 -10.19 59.28
N ASN A 15 -1.18 -9.97 60.33
CA ASN A 15 -1.32 -10.67 61.59
C ASN A 15 -2.29 -9.87 62.47
N VAL A 16 -3.60 -10.09 62.28
CA VAL A 16 -4.65 -9.48 63.10
C VAL A 16 -4.93 -10.42 64.27
N THR A 17 -4.20 -10.23 65.36
CA THR A 17 -4.56 -10.77 66.67
C THR A 17 -5.63 -9.89 67.29
N ASN A 18 -6.91 -10.29 67.23
CA ASN A 18 -7.81 -10.13 68.38
C ASN A 18 -9.08 -10.97 68.28
N GLN A 19 -9.37 -11.67 69.38
CA GLN A 19 -10.44 -12.63 69.56
C GLN A 19 -11.80 -11.93 69.78
N GLY A 20 -12.81 -12.34 69.01
CA GLY A 20 -14.22 -11.98 69.24
C GLY A 20 -15.16 -12.84 68.36
N PRO A 21 -16.28 -13.37 68.88
CA PRO A 21 -17.09 -14.36 68.19
C PRO A 21 -18.06 -13.70 67.20
N GLN A 22 -17.59 -13.42 65.98
CA GLN A 22 -18.45 -13.18 64.81
C GLN A 22 -17.97 -14.03 63.63
N LYS A 23 -18.08 -15.36 63.76
CA LYS A 23 -17.68 -16.31 62.71
C LYS A 23 -18.56 -16.22 61.45
N SER A 24 -19.79 -15.72 61.53
CA SER A 24 -20.72 -15.71 60.37
C SER A 24 -20.51 -14.57 59.37
N ALA A 25 -19.84 -13.47 59.76
CA ALA A 25 -19.52 -12.37 58.83
C ALA A 25 -18.24 -12.63 58.02
N SER A 26 -17.30 -13.41 58.57
CA SER A 26 -16.05 -13.80 57.91
C SER A 26 -16.27 -14.61 56.63
N ASP A 27 -17.26 -15.51 56.64
CA ASP A 27 -17.52 -16.41 55.50
C ASP A 27 -18.12 -15.67 54.30
N ARG A 28 -18.94 -14.62 54.53
CA ARG A 28 -19.45 -13.78 53.43
C ARG A 28 -18.36 -12.93 52.79
N ASN A 29 -17.43 -12.41 53.59
CA ASN A 29 -16.28 -11.69 53.06
C ASN A 29 -15.35 -12.61 52.25
N SER A 30 -15.18 -13.87 52.67
CA SER A 30 -14.40 -14.86 51.91
C SER A 30 -15.00 -15.15 50.53
N ALA A 31 -16.32 -15.30 50.42
CA ALA A 31 -16.99 -15.51 49.14
C ALA A 31 -16.84 -14.31 48.19
N TYR A 32 -16.92 -13.08 48.71
CA TYR A 32 -16.70 -11.87 47.92
C TYR A 32 -15.26 -11.72 47.45
N VAL A 33 -14.27 -12.00 48.31
CA VAL A 33 -12.84 -11.99 47.93
C VAL A 33 -12.57 -13.03 46.84
N HIS A 34 -13.07 -14.26 46.97
CA HIS A 34 -12.91 -15.28 45.93
C HIS A 34 -13.59 -14.90 44.62
N HIS A 35 -14.74 -14.22 44.67
CA HIS A 35 -15.37 -13.71 43.47
C HIS A 35 -14.47 -12.67 42.77
N ILE A 36 -13.88 -11.73 43.52
CA ILE A 36 -12.93 -10.74 42.97
C ILE A 36 -11.69 -11.41 42.41
N GLU A 37 -11.08 -12.36 43.11
CA GLU A 37 -9.89 -13.09 42.64
C GLU A 37 -10.17 -13.82 41.33
N ASN A 38 -11.31 -14.49 41.23
CA ASN A 38 -11.72 -15.22 40.01
C ASN A 38 -12.01 -14.25 38.85
N GLN A 39 -12.59 -13.07 39.12
CA GLN A 39 -12.73 -12.02 38.11
C GLN A 39 -11.36 -11.47 37.68
N LEU A 40 -10.41 -11.32 38.62
CA LEU A 40 -9.06 -10.86 38.32
C LEU A 40 -8.28 -11.86 37.47
N GLU A 41 -8.44 -13.16 37.74
CA GLU A 41 -7.81 -14.24 36.98
C GLU A 41 -8.38 -14.34 35.55
N LYS A 42 -9.71 -14.22 35.41
CA LYS A 42 -10.36 -14.10 34.08
C LYS A 42 -9.89 -12.85 33.32
N ALA A 43 -9.74 -11.72 34.01
CA ALA A 43 -9.17 -10.53 33.39
C ALA A 43 -7.72 -10.76 32.96
N SER A 44 -6.88 -11.35 33.80
CA SER A 44 -5.46 -11.61 33.54
C SER A 44 -5.26 -12.56 32.34
N THR A 45 -6.06 -13.61 32.25
CA THR A 45 -6.05 -14.55 31.10
C THR A 45 -6.48 -13.85 29.80
N ASN A 46 -7.50 -13.01 29.86
CA ASN A 46 -7.90 -12.18 28.72
C ASN A 46 -6.76 -11.24 28.29
N TYR A 47 -6.11 -10.54 29.23
CA TYR A 47 -4.96 -9.66 28.93
C TYR A 47 -3.82 -10.41 28.25
N SER A 48 -3.46 -11.60 28.75
CA SER A 48 -2.42 -12.44 28.15
C SER A 48 -2.75 -12.84 26.70
N SER A 49 -4.04 -13.07 26.41
CA SER A 49 -4.49 -13.36 25.04
C SER A 49 -4.39 -12.14 24.12
N PHE A 50 -4.60 -10.93 24.66
CA PHE A 50 -4.42 -9.68 23.93
C PHE A 50 -2.94 -9.41 23.63
N ASP A 51 -2.05 -9.61 24.60
CA ASP A 51 -0.61 -9.43 24.38
C ASP A 51 -0.08 -10.30 23.24
N ARG A 52 -0.54 -11.57 23.18
CA ARG A 52 -0.16 -12.48 22.09
C ARG A 52 -0.66 -12.01 20.72
N LYS A 53 -1.89 -11.48 20.65
CA LYS A 53 -2.42 -10.89 19.41
C LYS A 53 -1.65 -9.64 19.00
N ILE A 54 -1.22 -8.82 19.96
CA ILE A 54 -0.40 -7.63 19.70
C ILE A 54 0.97 -8.04 19.14
N GLU A 55 1.60 -9.09 19.68
CA GLU A 55 2.86 -9.63 19.15
C GLU A 55 2.69 -10.15 17.71
N GLU A 56 1.63 -10.91 17.42
CA GLU A 56 1.33 -11.41 16.07
C GLU A 56 1.14 -10.28 15.05
N VAL A 57 0.38 -9.23 15.44
CA VAL A 57 0.19 -8.05 14.59
C VAL A 57 1.52 -7.30 14.36
N ASN A 58 2.38 -7.21 15.38
CA ASN A 58 3.69 -6.55 15.24
C ASN A 58 4.62 -7.31 14.29
N GLU A 59 4.59 -8.64 14.29
CA GLU A 59 5.38 -9.46 13.37
C GLU A 59 4.87 -9.31 11.93
N GLN A 60 3.55 -9.32 11.72
CA GLN A 60 2.95 -9.01 10.42
C GLN A 60 3.32 -7.60 9.94
N LEU A 61 3.31 -6.61 10.83
CA LEU A 61 3.65 -5.22 10.52
C LEU A 61 5.14 -5.07 10.16
N SER A 62 6.02 -5.85 10.76
CA SER A 62 7.46 -5.88 10.42
C SER A 62 7.69 -6.44 9.02
N GLY A 63 7.05 -7.57 8.67
CA GLY A 63 7.14 -8.13 7.31
C GLY A 63 6.55 -7.19 6.24
N LEU A 64 5.53 -6.41 6.62
CA LEU A 64 4.97 -5.33 5.82
C LEU A 64 5.98 -4.23 5.51
N GLN A 65 6.73 -3.79 6.52
CA GLN A 65 7.71 -2.71 6.41
C GLN A 65 8.84 -3.10 5.45
N GLU A 66 9.31 -4.35 5.50
CA GLU A 66 10.31 -4.85 4.55
C GLU A 66 9.81 -4.81 3.09
N LYS A 67 8.55 -5.24 2.87
CA LYS A 67 7.90 -5.15 1.54
C LYS A 67 7.77 -3.69 1.09
N MET A 68 7.36 -2.78 1.97
CA MET A 68 7.29 -1.34 1.65
C MET A 68 8.65 -0.77 1.26
N VAL A 69 9.73 -1.17 1.94
CA VAL A 69 11.10 -0.75 1.57
C VAL A 69 11.47 -1.27 0.18
N SER A 70 11.09 -2.50 -0.18
CA SER A 70 11.30 -3.04 -1.53
C SER A 70 10.53 -2.23 -2.59
N VAL A 71 9.25 -1.94 -2.34
CA VAL A 71 8.42 -1.10 -3.22
C VAL A 71 9.02 0.31 -3.36
N ALA A 72 9.52 0.91 -2.27
CA ALA A 72 10.17 2.22 -2.33
C ALA A 72 11.44 2.20 -3.22
N ARG A 73 12.21 1.10 -3.22
CA ARG A 73 13.34 0.96 -4.15
C ARG A 73 12.87 0.88 -5.60
N MET A 74 11.80 0.15 -5.89
CA MET A 74 11.21 0.11 -7.23
C MET A 74 10.70 1.49 -7.66
N CYS A 75 9.96 2.20 -6.81
CA CYS A 75 9.49 3.56 -7.09
C CYS A 75 10.63 4.51 -7.44
N LYS A 76 11.80 4.38 -6.78
CA LYS A 76 12.99 5.19 -7.09
C LYS A 76 13.57 4.89 -8.49
N VAL A 77 13.50 3.63 -8.94
CA VAL A 77 13.90 3.25 -10.30
C VAL A 77 12.91 3.82 -11.32
N THR A 78 11.60 3.69 -11.05
CA THR A 78 10.56 4.26 -11.91
C THR A 78 10.65 5.78 -11.99
N GLN A 79 10.91 6.46 -10.87
CA GLN A 79 11.10 7.92 -10.83
C GLN A 79 12.25 8.35 -11.75
N LYS A 80 13.40 7.69 -11.69
CA LYS A 80 14.53 8.00 -12.58
C LYS A 80 14.17 7.82 -14.05
N PHE A 81 13.34 6.82 -14.35
CA PHE A 81 12.84 6.62 -15.71
C PHE A 81 11.91 7.76 -16.14
N THR A 82 11.01 8.20 -15.26
CA THR A 82 10.13 9.35 -15.54
C THR A 82 10.93 10.64 -15.72
N GLU A 83 11.93 10.92 -14.88
CA GLU A 83 12.82 12.07 -15.02
C GLU A 83 13.55 12.06 -16.39
N GLN A 84 13.99 10.88 -16.84
CA GLN A 84 14.58 10.74 -18.18
C GLN A 84 13.58 11.02 -19.30
N GLN A 85 12.31 10.68 -19.13
CA GLN A 85 11.25 11.00 -20.11
C GLN A 85 10.90 12.49 -20.11
N GLU A 86 10.78 13.12 -18.95
CA GLU A 86 10.56 14.57 -18.82
C GLU A 86 11.70 15.36 -19.46
N GLU A 87 12.94 14.93 -19.27
CA GLU A 87 14.12 15.52 -19.93
C GLU A 87 14.01 15.42 -21.47
N GLN A 88 13.53 14.30 -22.01
CA GLN A 88 13.27 14.17 -23.44
C GLN A 88 12.14 15.10 -23.90
N HIS A 89 11.06 15.21 -23.13
CA HIS A 89 9.96 16.12 -23.43
C HIS A 89 10.41 17.60 -23.37
N ARG A 90 11.25 17.97 -22.39
CA ARG A 90 11.82 19.32 -22.30
C ARG A 90 12.64 19.67 -23.53
N LYS A 91 13.46 18.75 -24.03
CA LYS A 91 14.21 18.94 -25.29
C LYS A 91 13.28 19.13 -26.50
N GLN A 92 12.15 18.43 -26.54
CA GLN A 92 11.15 18.64 -27.59
C GLN A 92 10.47 20.01 -27.46
N GLN A 93 10.12 20.41 -26.24
CA GLN A 93 9.52 21.70 -25.93
C GLN A 93 10.46 22.86 -26.27
N GLU A 94 11.75 22.74 -25.94
CA GLU A 94 12.78 23.70 -26.35
C GLU A 94 12.80 23.87 -27.87
N GLY A 95 12.64 22.79 -28.63
CA GLY A 95 12.49 22.84 -30.09
C GLY A 95 11.25 23.62 -30.54
N ILE A 96 10.11 23.42 -29.88
CA ILE A 96 8.88 24.17 -30.14
C ILE A 96 9.07 25.65 -29.81
N ASP A 97 9.73 25.98 -28.71
CA ASP A 97 9.97 27.37 -28.29
C ASP A 97 10.95 28.09 -29.22
N VAL A 98 11.93 27.38 -29.78
CA VAL A 98 12.79 27.91 -30.84
C VAL A 98 11.96 28.26 -32.08
N LEU A 99 11.07 27.36 -32.52
CA LEU A 99 10.17 27.61 -33.65
C LEU A 99 9.22 28.79 -33.37
N ARG A 100 8.69 28.87 -32.15
CA ARG A 100 7.83 29.99 -31.71
C ARG A 100 8.59 31.32 -31.79
N ARG A 101 9.83 31.38 -31.29
CA ARG A 101 10.69 32.57 -31.41
C ARG A 101 10.99 32.94 -32.85
N GLU A 102 11.23 31.96 -33.71
CA GLU A 102 11.45 32.22 -35.14
C GLU A 102 10.21 32.80 -35.82
N LEU A 103 9.02 32.25 -35.52
CA LEU A 103 7.75 32.76 -36.03
C LEU A 103 7.45 34.18 -35.51
N GLN A 104 7.67 34.45 -34.23
CA GLN A 104 7.54 35.79 -33.66
C GLN A 104 8.51 36.78 -34.32
N GLY A 105 9.75 36.38 -34.57
CA GLY A 105 10.72 37.22 -35.30
C GLY A 105 10.28 37.53 -36.73
N ARG A 106 9.53 36.62 -37.39
CA ARG A 106 8.90 36.89 -38.69
C ARG A 106 7.67 37.80 -38.57
N LEU A 107 6.91 37.68 -37.49
CA LEU A 107 5.75 38.54 -37.21
C LEU A 107 6.17 39.99 -36.99
N ILE A 108 7.20 40.24 -36.17
CA ILE A 108 7.75 41.59 -35.94
C ILE A 108 8.19 42.24 -37.26
N LYS A 109 8.85 41.48 -38.14
CA LYS A 109 9.23 41.95 -39.48
C LYS A 109 8.03 42.30 -40.38
N LEU A 110 6.88 41.69 -40.14
CA LEU A 110 5.63 42.01 -40.85
C LEU A 110 4.96 43.24 -40.24
N GLU A 111 4.98 43.40 -38.92
CA GLU A 111 4.45 44.57 -38.19
C GLU A 111 5.17 45.87 -38.57
N GLU A 112 6.49 45.84 -38.79
CA GLU A 112 7.27 46.99 -39.27
C GLU A 112 6.76 47.57 -40.61
N ASN A 113 5.91 46.85 -41.35
CA ASN A 113 5.41 47.28 -42.65
C ASN A 113 4.03 48.00 -42.63
N ASP A 114 3.21 47.96 -41.55
CA ASP A 114 1.89 48.63 -41.52
C ASP A 114 1.25 48.74 -40.09
N PRO A 115 1.50 49.81 -39.30
CA PRO A 115 1.19 49.89 -37.86
C PRO A 115 -0.32 50.02 -37.50
N ASN A 116 -1.22 50.07 -38.48
CA ASN A 116 -2.65 50.32 -38.24
C ASN A 116 -3.52 49.03 -38.23
N LYS A 117 -2.93 47.85 -38.37
CA LYS A 117 -3.66 46.56 -38.38
C LYS A 117 -3.49 45.70 -37.11
N ASP A 118 -2.73 46.16 -36.12
CA ASP A 118 -2.12 45.30 -35.09
C ASP A 118 -3.08 44.70 -34.06
N ALA A 119 -3.93 45.49 -33.41
CA ALA A 119 -4.67 44.99 -32.24
C ALA A 119 -5.69 43.89 -32.58
N SER A 120 -6.35 44.00 -33.74
CA SER A 120 -7.33 43.01 -34.18
C SER A 120 -6.67 41.74 -34.72
N LEU A 121 -5.48 41.84 -35.31
CA LEU A 121 -4.74 40.68 -35.77
C LEU A 121 -4.17 39.91 -34.59
N GLN A 122 -3.56 40.60 -33.63
CA GLN A 122 -2.96 39.98 -32.44
C GLN A 122 -4.00 39.19 -31.62
N ALA A 123 -5.14 39.81 -31.29
CA ALA A 123 -6.20 39.14 -30.54
C ALA A 123 -6.74 37.89 -31.26
N ARG A 124 -6.89 37.98 -32.59
CA ARG A 124 -7.37 36.87 -33.41
C ARG A 124 -6.33 35.77 -33.56
N LEU A 125 -5.04 36.11 -33.52
CA LEU A 125 -3.94 35.16 -33.55
C LEU A 125 -3.81 34.42 -32.22
N ASP A 126 -3.92 35.12 -31.09
CA ASP A 126 -3.86 34.52 -29.75
C ASP A 126 -5.07 33.61 -29.50
N GLU A 127 -6.28 34.03 -29.89
CA GLU A 127 -7.49 33.21 -29.78
C GLU A 127 -7.42 31.96 -30.66
N GLN A 128 -7.00 32.12 -31.93
CA GLN A 128 -6.83 30.96 -32.80
C GLN A 128 -5.68 30.06 -32.35
N PHE A 129 -4.60 30.62 -31.81
CA PHE A 129 -3.50 29.82 -31.31
C PHE A 129 -3.93 29.01 -30.10
N GLU A 130 -4.58 29.59 -29.10
CA GLU A 130 -5.00 28.84 -27.92
C GLU A 130 -6.07 27.79 -28.24
N GLU A 131 -7.09 28.13 -29.01
CA GLU A 131 -8.15 27.18 -29.35
C GLU A 131 -7.60 26.02 -30.19
N HIS A 132 -6.78 26.30 -31.22
CA HIS A 132 -6.19 25.23 -32.01
C HIS A 132 -5.10 24.48 -31.28
N PHE A 133 -4.28 25.14 -30.48
CA PHE A 133 -3.16 24.50 -29.80
C PHE A 133 -3.70 23.63 -28.68
N HIS A 134 -4.44 24.13 -27.69
CA HIS A 134 -4.90 23.29 -26.59
C HIS A 134 -5.82 22.16 -27.08
N GLN A 135 -6.85 22.49 -27.85
CA GLN A 135 -7.88 21.50 -28.16
C GLN A 135 -7.39 20.41 -29.11
N LYS A 136 -6.46 20.76 -30.01
CA LYS A 136 -5.91 19.80 -30.98
C LYS A 136 -4.64 19.14 -30.47
N PHE A 137 -3.77 19.85 -29.77
CA PHE A 137 -2.54 19.28 -29.22
C PHE A 137 -2.88 18.35 -28.07
N GLU A 138 -3.60 18.79 -27.03
CA GLU A 138 -3.84 17.99 -25.83
C GLU A 138 -4.66 16.73 -26.15
N ARG A 139 -5.77 16.88 -26.89
CA ARG A 139 -6.61 15.75 -27.29
C ARG A 139 -5.89 14.80 -28.25
N SER A 140 -5.05 15.32 -29.14
CA SER A 140 -4.21 14.48 -30.00
C SER A 140 -3.03 13.87 -29.25
N PHE A 141 -2.50 14.54 -28.23
CA PHE A 141 -1.35 14.09 -27.46
C PHE A 141 -1.80 12.98 -26.54
N GLU A 142 -2.84 13.15 -25.74
CA GLU A 142 -3.37 12.10 -24.85
C GLU A 142 -3.74 10.83 -25.64
N SER A 143 -4.57 10.98 -26.68
CA SER A 143 -5.08 9.86 -27.47
C SER A 143 -3.97 9.17 -28.26
N LYS A 144 -3.10 9.95 -28.93
CA LYS A 144 -2.03 9.34 -29.70
C LYS A 144 -0.89 8.89 -28.81
N PHE A 145 -0.59 9.53 -27.70
CA PHE A 145 0.49 9.13 -26.81
C PHE A 145 0.12 7.85 -26.09
N ALA A 146 -1.05 7.72 -25.46
CA ALA A 146 -1.44 6.47 -24.83
C ALA A 146 -1.50 5.32 -25.85
N ALA A 147 -2.21 5.50 -26.96
CA ALA A 147 -2.33 4.46 -27.98
C ALA A 147 -1.00 4.17 -28.68
N SER A 148 -0.18 5.18 -28.97
CA SER A 148 1.14 5.01 -29.59
C SER A 148 2.17 4.50 -28.60
N PHE A 149 2.09 4.82 -27.32
CA PHE A 149 3.05 4.39 -26.34
C PHE A 149 2.83 2.91 -26.10
N ASP A 150 1.63 2.45 -25.77
CA ASP A 150 1.38 1.02 -25.63
C ASP A 150 1.65 0.27 -26.94
N SER A 151 1.05 0.71 -28.06
CA SER A 151 1.23 0.03 -29.35
C SER A 151 2.67 0.04 -29.84
N LYS A 152 3.38 1.18 -29.76
CA LYS A 152 4.75 1.25 -30.28
C LYS A 152 5.78 0.84 -29.24
N PHE A 153 5.52 0.91 -27.95
CA PHE A 153 6.42 0.35 -26.95
C PHE A 153 6.38 -1.15 -27.09
N ASP A 154 5.23 -1.80 -27.04
CA ASP A 154 5.16 -3.25 -27.25
C ASP A 154 5.67 -3.63 -28.65
N ALA A 155 5.12 -3.02 -29.72
CA ALA A 155 5.51 -3.42 -31.07
C ALA A 155 6.94 -3.02 -31.45
N ARG A 156 7.51 -1.90 -30.97
CA ARG A 156 8.91 -1.55 -31.28
C ARG A 156 9.89 -2.14 -30.29
N PHE A 157 9.53 -2.30 -29.03
CA PHE A 157 10.38 -3.00 -28.08
C PHE A 157 10.49 -4.43 -28.58
N ASP A 158 9.39 -5.15 -28.81
CA ASP A 158 9.48 -6.49 -29.38
C ASP A 158 10.11 -6.46 -30.78
N ALA A 159 9.54 -5.76 -31.76
CA ALA A 159 10.06 -5.88 -33.13
C ALA A 159 11.46 -5.30 -33.30
N LYS A 160 11.80 -4.14 -32.73
CA LYS A 160 13.15 -3.56 -32.93
C LYS A 160 14.18 -4.10 -31.97
N PHE A 161 13.83 -4.38 -30.71
CA PHE A 161 14.81 -4.99 -29.81
C PHE A 161 15.13 -6.39 -30.29
N LEU A 162 14.14 -7.24 -30.56
CA LEU A 162 14.39 -8.58 -31.11
C LEU A 162 15.05 -8.47 -32.49
N SER A 163 14.49 -7.73 -33.46
CA SER A 163 15.08 -7.66 -34.81
C SER A 163 16.49 -7.09 -34.83
N LYS A 164 16.78 -6.02 -34.08
CA LYS A 164 18.15 -5.48 -34.06
C LYS A 164 19.06 -6.37 -33.25
N PHE A 165 18.60 -6.90 -32.13
CA PHE A 165 19.40 -7.82 -31.35
C PHE A 165 19.78 -9.01 -32.23
N ASP A 166 18.81 -9.68 -32.85
CA ASP A 166 19.02 -10.80 -33.77
C ASP A 166 19.90 -10.37 -34.95
N ALA A 167 19.52 -9.36 -35.75
CA ALA A 167 20.31 -8.97 -36.92
C ALA A 167 21.73 -8.47 -36.61
N THR A 168 21.93 -7.76 -35.49
CA THR A 168 23.27 -7.27 -35.11
C THR A 168 24.08 -8.37 -34.46
N PHE A 169 23.43 -9.29 -33.73
CA PHE A 169 24.06 -10.46 -33.17
C PHE A 169 24.50 -11.38 -34.31
N ASP A 170 23.58 -11.79 -35.19
CA ASP A 170 23.82 -12.62 -36.37
C ASP A 170 24.91 -12.01 -37.25
N ALA A 171 24.77 -10.76 -37.71
CA ALA A 171 25.77 -10.16 -38.60
C ALA A 171 27.16 -10.02 -37.96
N LYS A 172 27.26 -9.73 -36.66
CA LYS A 172 28.55 -9.65 -35.97
C LYS A 172 29.11 -11.04 -35.65
N PHE A 173 28.23 -11.99 -35.39
CA PHE A 173 28.60 -13.37 -35.11
C PHE A 173 29.11 -13.99 -36.40
N ASP A 174 28.33 -13.97 -37.48
CA ASP A 174 28.67 -14.44 -38.82
C ASP A 174 29.95 -13.78 -39.34
N ALA A 175 30.05 -12.44 -39.35
CA ALA A 175 31.25 -11.78 -39.86
C ALA A 175 32.52 -12.12 -39.06
N LYS A 176 32.40 -12.33 -37.74
CA LYS A 176 33.52 -12.80 -36.92
C LYS A 176 33.83 -14.27 -37.16
N LEU A 177 32.81 -15.07 -37.44
CA LEU A 177 32.95 -16.48 -37.74
C LEU A 177 33.63 -16.65 -39.10
N ASP A 178 33.09 -16.07 -40.14
CA ASP A 178 33.61 -16.09 -41.50
C ASP A 178 35.07 -15.63 -41.54
N LEU A 179 35.37 -14.43 -41.03
CA LEU A 179 36.76 -13.93 -41.03
C LEU A 179 37.74 -14.82 -40.28
N LYS A 180 37.33 -15.37 -39.14
CA LYS A 180 38.22 -16.18 -38.30
C LYS A 180 38.39 -17.58 -38.85
N TYR A 181 37.33 -18.16 -39.42
CA TYR A 181 37.35 -19.51 -39.94
C TYR A 181 37.89 -19.57 -41.37
N ASP A 182 37.53 -18.64 -42.26
CA ASP A 182 38.11 -18.56 -43.60
C ASP A 182 39.62 -18.37 -43.55
N ALA A 183 40.10 -17.46 -42.70
CA ALA A 183 41.55 -17.27 -42.52
C ALA A 183 42.24 -18.52 -41.97
N ARG A 184 41.57 -19.26 -41.07
CA ARG A 184 42.10 -20.50 -40.50
C ARG A 184 42.09 -21.64 -41.52
N ILE A 185 41.04 -21.74 -42.35
CA ILE A 185 40.91 -22.74 -43.41
C ILE A 185 41.95 -22.47 -44.51
N ALA A 186 42.09 -21.22 -44.95
CA ALA A 186 43.10 -20.81 -45.90
C ALA A 186 44.51 -21.14 -45.40
N ALA A 187 44.84 -20.79 -44.15
CA ALA A 187 46.13 -21.13 -43.55
C ALA A 187 46.37 -22.65 -43.46
N MET A 188 45.36 -23.44 -43.06
CA MET A 188 45.47 -24.90 -43.01
C MET A 188 45.65 -25.52 -44.40
N LEU A 189 45.02 -24.96 -45.43
CA LEU A 189 45.14 -25.39 -46.82
C LEU A 189 46.53 -25.06 -47.36
N ASP A 190 47.00 -23.83 -47.15
CA ASP A 190 48.34 -23.39 -47.56
C ASP A 190 49.44 -24.25 -46.91
N ASP A 191 49.35 -24.50 -45.60
CA ASP A 191 50.30 -25.37 -44.89
C ASP A 191 50.30 -26.81 -45.46
N LYS A 192 49.13 -27.40 -45.70
CA LYS A 192 49.02 -28.80 -46.16
C LYS A 192 49.36 -28.98 -47.64
N LEU A 193 49.09 -27.99 -48.49
CA LEU A 193 49.41 -28.01 -49.91
C LEU A 193 50.88 -27.67 -50.16
N GLY A 194 51.46 -26.77 -49.35
CA GLY A 194 52.87 -26.41 -49.40
C GLY A 194 53.80 -27.58 -49.11
N GLU A 195 53.43 -28.48 -48.19
CA GLU A 195 54.26 -29.65 -47.82
C GLU A 195 54.24 -30.79 -48.86
N ARG A 196 53.24 -30.88 -49.75
CA ARG A 196 53.04 -32.04 -50.65
C ARG A 196 53.40 -31.86 -52.11
N GLY A 197 54.03 -30.74 -52.49
CA GLY A 197 54.63 -30.61 -53.82
C GLY A 197 53.63 -30.80 -54.97
N GLY A 198 52.55 -30.01 -54.97
CA GLY A 198 51.83 -29.60 -56.17
C GLY A 198 51.43 -30.68 -57.18
N CYS A 199 50.69 -31.72 -56.77
CA CYS A 199 49.81 -32.47 -57.69
C CYS A 199 48.83 -33.35 -56.89
N GLY A 200 47.89 -32.72 -56.18
CA GLY A 200 46.77 -33.41 -55.55
C GLY A 200 45.52 -33.21 -56.38
N SER A 201 44.93 -34.30 -56.87
CA SER A 201 43.67 -34.30 -57.62
C SER A 201 42.53 -33.61 -56.85
N LEU A 202 41.54 -33.06 -57.56
CA LEU A 202 40.30 -32.46 -57.03
C LEU A 202 39.65 -33.27 -55.88
N GLN A 203 39.73 -34.60 -55.93
CA GLN A 203 39.24 -35.50 -54.87
C GLN A 203 39.88 -35.24 -53.50
N THR A 204 41.13 -34.78 -53.46
CA THR A 204 41.83 -34.48 -52.20
C THR A 204 41.29 -33.19 -51.57
N LEU A 205 40.89 -32.21 -52.39
CA LEU A 205 40.26 -30.96 -51.93
C LEU A 205 38.86 -31.23 -51.37
N GLU A 206 38.03 -32.01 -52.06
CA GLU A 206 36.69 -32.39 -51.58
C GLU A 206 36.76 -33.10 -50.22
N LEU A 207 37.70 -34.03 -50.04
CA LEU A 207 37.90 -34.72 -48.75
C LEU A 207 38.39 -33.78 -47.65
N LEU A 208 39.14 -32.72 -48.00
CA LEU A 208 39.64 -31.72 -47.05
C LEU A 208 38.53 -30.76 -46.62
N TYR A 209 37.68 -30.30 -47.54
CA TYR A 209 36.50 -29.51 -47.23
C TYR A 209 35.54 -30.28 -46.32
N ALA A 210 35.24 -31.55 -46.63
CA ALA A 210 34.37 -32.37 -45.79
C ALA A 210 34.91 -32.52 -44.34
N LYS A 211 36.24 -32.68 -44.17
CA LYS A 211 36.86 -32.76 -42.83
C LYS A 211 36.91 -31.42 -42.11
N VAL A 212 36.99 -30.32 -42.84
CA VAL A 212 36.94 -28.97 -42.28
C VAL A 212 35.54 -28.67 -41.80
N ASP A 213 34.51 -28.95 -42.60
CA ASP A 213 33.10 -28.78 -42.23
C ASP A 213 32.74 -29.63 -41.01
N GLU A 214 33.11 -30.92 -41.00
CA GLU A 214 32.85 -31.81 -39.85
C GLU A 214 33.50 -31.28 -38.56
N LYS A 215 34.72 -30.74 -38.65
CA LYS A 215 35.43 -30.18 -37.49
C LYS A 215 34.87 -28.82 -37.07
N LEU A 216 34.42 -28.01 -38.03
CA LEU A 216 33.81 -26.71 -37.81
C LEU A 216 32.47 -26.89 -37.07
N GLU A 217 31.64 -27.78 -37.57
CA GLU A 217 30.35 -28.13 -37.00
C GLU A 217 30.52 -28.72 -35.59
N ALA A 218 31.49 -29.63 -35.40
CA ALA A 218 31.81 -30.17 -34.08
C ALA A 218 32.29 -29.11 -33.07
N GLU A 219 32.94 -28.02 -33.52
CA GLU A 219 33.39 -26.93 -32.64
C GLU A 219 32.29 -25.87 -32.38
N LEU A 220 31.38 -25.66 -33.34
CA LEU A 220 30.34 -24.64 -33.29
C LEU A 220 29.04 -25.12 -32.64
N ALA A 221 28.64 -26.36 -32.91
CA ALA A 221 27.44 -26.95 -32.32
C ALA A 221 27.34 -26.74 -30.80
N PRO A 222 28.38 -27.06 -29.97
CA PRO A 222 28.28 -26.85 -28.53
C PRO A 222 28.22 -25.37 -28.13
N LYS A 223 28.82 -24.46 -28.91
CA LYS A 223 28.78 -23.02 -28.61
C LYS A 223 27.42 -22.41 -28.96
N MET A 224 26.82 -22.83 -30.08
CA MET A 224 25.46 -22.43 -30.45
C MET A 224 24.43 -22.95 -29.45
N GLU A 225 24.57 -24.20 -29.00
CA GLU A 225 23.77 -24.76 -27.92
C GLU A 225 23.90 -23.95 -26.63
N THR A 226 25.12 -23.52 -26.28
CA THR A 226 25.36 -22.66 -25.10
C THR A 226 24.69 -21.28 -25.25
N ILE A 227 24.71 -20.68 -26.44
CA ILE A 227 24.08 -19.38 -26.71
C ILE A 227 22.55 -19.49 -26.60
N HIS A 228 21.94 -20.49 -27.23
CA HIS A 228 20.49 -20.72 -27.12
C HIS A 228 20.07 -21.00 -25.69
N SER A 229 20.83 -21.84 -24.98
CA SER A 229 20.61 -22.10 -23.55
C SER A 229 20.66 -20.81 -22.71
N THR A 230 21.61 -19.92 -22.99
CA THR A 230 21.71 -18.61 -22.30
C THR A 230 20.54 -17.69 -22.64
N GLN A 231 20.10 -17.68 -23.91
CA GLN A 231 18.96 -16.88 -24.35
C GLN A 231 17.65 -17.36 -23.69
N ASP A 232 17.46 -18.67 -23.57
CA ASP A 232 16.33 -19.26 -22.88
C ASP A 232 16.34 -18.94 -21.38
N LEU A 233 17.53 -18.95 -20.75
CA LEU A 233 17.70 -18.54 -19.36
C LEU A 233 17.26 -17.08 -19.15
N LEU A 234 17.70 -16.16 -20.02
CA LEU A 234 17.31 -14.74 -19.95
C LEU A 234 15.80 -14.56 -20.15
N ARG A 235 15.18 -15.30 -21.08
CA ARG A 235 13.72 -15.28 -21.26
C ARG A 235 13.00 -15.76 -20.00
N GLN A 236 13.51 -16.80 -19.34
CA GLN A 236 12.96 -17.29 -18.09
C GLN A 236 13.10 -16.26 -16.95
N GLU A 237 14.25 -15.57 -16.84
CA GLU A 237 14.45 -14.53 -15.82
C GLU A 237 13.52 -13.32 -16.01
N VAL A 238 13.32 -12.87 -17.25
CA VAL A 238 12.38 -11.79 -17.56
C VAL A 238 10.95 -12.19 -17.18
N LYS A 239 10.55 -13.42 -17.50
CA LYS A 239 9.23 -13.95 -17.13
C LYS A 239 9.05 -14.04 -15.62
N ALA A 240 10.05 -14.58 -14.91
CA ALA A 240 10.04 -14.66 -13.45
C ALA A 240 9.96 -13.28 -12.80
N SER A 241 10.64 -12.27 -13.36
CA SER A 241 10.56 -10.89 -12.90
C SER A 241 9.15 -10.30 -13.08
N GLY A 242 8.48 -10.60 -14.20
CA GLY A 242 7.08 -10.21 -14.43
C GLY A 242 6.14 -10.83 -13.39
N GLU A 243 6.31 -12.12 -13.08
CA GLU A 243 5.53 -12.81 -12.05
C GLU A 243 5.77 -12.22 -10.64
N GLN A 244 7.01 -11.81 -10.32
CA GLN A 244 7.31 -11.12 -9.07
C GLN A 244 6.61 -9.76 -8.94
N VAL A 245 6.49 -9.00 -10.04
CA VAL A 245 5.79 -7.70 -10.04
C VAL A 245 4.30 -7.90 -9.75
N GLU A 246 3.66 -8.89 -10.37
CA GLU A 246 2.26 -9.21 -10.09
C GLU A 246 2.06 -9.73 -8.65
N GLN A 247 3.01 -10.53 -8.14
CA GLN A 247 2.99 -10.94 -6.74
C GLN A 247 3.11 -9.73 -5.79
N CYS A 248 3.96 -8.75 -6.11
CA CYS A 248 4.07 -7.50 -5.34
C CYS A 248 2.74 -6.73 -5.35
N ARG A 249 2.10 -6.58 -6.52
CA ARG A 249 0.78 -5.94 -6.65
C ARG A 249 -0.28 -6.65 -5.80
N ALA A 250 -0.34 -7.98 -5.85
CA ALA A 250 -1.25 -8.77 -5.02
C ALA A 250 -0.98 -8.58 -3.51
N THR A 251 0.30 -8.58 -3.09
CA THR A 251 0.62 -8.34 -1.69
C THR A 251 0.26 -6.93 -1.23
N MET A 252 0.38 -5.91 -2.08
CA MET A 252 -0.06 -4.54 -1.75
C MET A 252 -1.58 -4.45 -1.57
N ALA A 253 -2.36 -5.17 -2.38
CA ALA A 253 -3.82 -5.22 -2.20
C ALA A 253 -4.22 -5.88 -0.86
N GLN A 254 -3.60 -7.02 -0.52
CA GLN A 254 -3.81 -7.68 0.79
C GLN A 254 -3.46 -6.78 1.98
N LEU A 255 -2.41 -5.98 1.80
CA LEU A 255 -1.93 -4.97 2.73
C LEU A 255 -2.97 -3.88 3.00
N GLU A 256 -3.61 -3.40 1.93
CA GLU A 256 -4.66 -2.40 1.99
C GLU A 256 -5.91 -2.96 2.68
N ASP A 257 -6.30 -4.20 2.39
CA ASP A 257 -7.38 -4.90 3.08
C ASP A 257 -7.10 -5.08 4.57
N LEU A 258 -5.87 -5.47 4.94
CA LEU A 258 -5.45 -5.61 6.34
C LEU A 258 -5.51 -4.26 7.06
N HIS A 259 -5.01 -3.20 6.42
CA HIS A 259 -5.07 -1.84 6.97
C HIS A 259 -6.52 -1.39 7.19
N GLN A 260 -7.43 -1.68 6.25
CA GLN A 260 -8.85 -1.41 6.41
C GLN A 260 -9.47 -2.23 7.56
N SER A 261 -9.08 -3.49 7.73
CA SER A 261 -9.55 -4.34 8.82
C SER A 261 -9.08 -3.82 10.19
N LEU A 262 -7.79 -3.50 10.33
CA LEU A 262 -7.23 -2.90 11.55
C LEU A 262 -7.91 -1.57 11.89
N ARG A 263 -8.20 -0.74 10.88
CA ARG A 263 -8.95 0.50 11.09
C ARG A 263 -10.36 0.25 11.65
N LYS A 264 -11.05 -0.80 11.18
CA LYS A 264 -12.36 -1.19 11.73
C LYS A 264 -12.25 -1.64 13.18
N GLU A 265 -11.29 -2.52 13.50
CA GLU A 265 -11.09 -2.99 14.88
C GLU A 265 -10.71 -1.86 15.83
N PHE A 266 -9.84 -0.94 15.40
CA PHE A 266 -9.46 0.24 16.17
C PHE A 266 -10.67 1.14 16.48
N ASN A 267 -11.55 1.33 15.49
CA ASN A 267 -12.79 2.08 15.70
C ASN A 267 -13.72 1.37 16.71
N THR A 268 -13.84 0.03 16.65
CA THR A 268 -14.61 -0.75 17.62
C THR A 268 -14.03 -0.65 19.03
N LEU A 269 -12.70 -0.75 19.17
CA LEU A 269 -12.02 -0.59 20.46
C LEU A 269 -12.22 0.82 21.02
N THR A 270 -12.15 1.84 20.17
CA THR A 270 -12.42 3.24 20.54
C THR A 270 -13.85 3.40 21.04
N ALA A 271 -14.83 2.76 20.39
CA ALA A 271 -16.22 2.77 20.82
C ALA A 271 -16.40 2.06 22.19
N HIS A 272 -15.76 0.91 22.40
CA HIS A 272 -15.79 0.22 23.71
C HIS A 272 -15.15 1.06 24.82
N ALA A 273 -14.03 1.73 24.54
CA ALA A 273 -13.37 2.62 25.50
C ALA A 273 -14.27 3.81 25.87
N GLN A 274 -14.96 4.40 24.89
CA GLN A 274 -15.95 5.45 25.14
C GLN A 274 -17.11 4.94 26.00
N GLN A 275 -17.67 3.77 25.69
CA GLN A 275 -18.73 3.15 26.49
C GLN A 275 -18.29 2.88 27.93
N PHE A 276 -17.08 2.34 28.12
CA PHE A 276 -16.53 2.11 29.46
C PHE A 276 -16.36 3.41 30.24
N ASN A 277 -15.89 4.47 29.59
CA ASN A 277 -15.75 5.78 30.23
C ASN A 277 -17.12 6.36 30.63
N SER A 278 -18.16 6.20 29.80
CA SER A 278 -19.53 6.56 30.15
C SER A 278 -20.07 5.77 31.34
N SER A 279 -19.77 4.47 31.43
CA SER A 279 -20.13 3.64 32.59
C SER A 279 -19.41 4.09 33.87
N LEU A 280 -18.11 4.43 33.78
CA LEU A 280 -17.35 4.98 34.91
C LEU A 280 -17.95 6.30 35.40
N GLN A 281 -18.30 7.21 34.50
CA GLN A 281 -18.96 8.47 34.85
C GLN A 281 -20.31 8.24 35.53
N THR A 282 -21.07 7.24 35.07
CA THR A 282 -22.35 6.86 35.69
C THR A 282 -22.14 6.35 37.11
N MET A 283 -21.19 5.42 37.31
CA MET A 283 -20.86 4.91 38.64
C MET A 283 -20.33 6.01 39.58
N GLN A 284 -19.50 6.94 39.09
CA GLN A 284 -19.06 8.09 39.89
C GLN A 284 -20.25 8.95 40.34
N LYS A 285 -21.20 9.21 39.44
CA LYS A 285 -22.40 9.97 39.75
C LYS A 285 -23.27 9.27 40.81
N GLU A 286 -23.48 7.97 40.68
CA GLU A 286 -24.21 7.16 41.67
C GLU A 286 -23.53 7.20 43.05
N LEU A 287 -22.19 7.14 43.07
CA LEU A 287 -21.41 7.22 44.31
C LEU A 287 -21.51 8.60 44.97
N GLU A 288 -21.52 9.67 44.16
CA GLU A 288 -21.75 11.04 44.65
C GLU A 288 -23.18 11.23 45.18
N GLU A 289 -24.18 10.63 44.54
CA GLU A 289 -25.57 10.65 44.98
C GLU A 289 -25.76 9.88 46.30
N ASP A 290 -25.14 8.70 46.44
CA ASP A 290 -25.16 7.94 47.70
C ASP A 290 -24.42 8.70 48.83
N ALA A 291 -23.28 9.34 48.51
CA ALA A 291 -22.57 10.19 49.47
C ALA A 291 -23.43 11.38 49.92
N LYS A 292 -24.14 12.04 48.99
CA LYS A 292 -25.09 13.11 49.33
C LYS A 292 -26.22 12.58 50.21
N ALA A 293 -26.84 11.45 49.86
CA ALA A 293 -27.90 10.83 50.66
C ALA A 293 -27.44 10.53 52.10
N ARG A 294 -26.24 9.99 52.28
CA ARG A 294 -25.64 9.77 53.60
C ARG A 294 -25.42 11.07 54.38
N THR A 295 -24.99 12.16 53.73
CA THR A 295 -24.85 13.46 54.43
C THR A 295 -26.19 14.06 54.87
N TYR A 296 -27.28 13.84 54.13
CA TYR A 296 -28.63 14.24 54.56
C TYR A 296 -29.08 13.48 55.80
N LEU A 297 -28.85 12.16 55.84
CA LEU A 297 -29.16 11.33 57.02
C LEU A 297 -28.35 11.77 58.26
N ASN A 298 -27.09 12.16 58.08
CA ASN A 298 -26.22 12.54 59.19
C ASN A 298 -26.46 13.96 59.73
N LYS A 299 -27.15 14.84 58.97
CA LYS A 299 -27.45 16.22 59.39
C LYS A 299 -28.62 16.35 60.36
N GLY A 300 -29.21 15.25 60.83
CA GLY A 300 -30.07 15.26 62.03
C GLY A 300 -31.39 16.03 61.93
N ASN A 301 -31.76 16.59 60.78
CA ASN A 301 -33.11 17.10 60.51
C ASN A 301 -34.03 15.93 60.14
N ALA A 302 -34.19 14.99 61.06
CA ALA A 302 -35.39 14.16 61.04
C ALA A 302 -36.57 15.10 61.32
N PRO A 303 -37.59 15.19 60.45
CA PRO A 303 -38.76 16.00 60.75
C PRO A 303 -39.41 15.44 62.02
N ALA A 304 -39.21 16.14 63.12
CA ALA A 304 -39.90 15.90 64.37
C ALA A 304 -41.37 16.27 64.17
N GLY A 305 -42.19 15.29 63.79
CA GLY A 305 -43.63 15.46 63.71
C GLY A 305 -44.23 14.80 62.49
N LEU A 306 -44.57 13.51 62.65
CA LEU A 306 -45.85 12.91 62.24
C LEU A 306 -45.75 11.40 62.49
N CYS A 307 -45.68 11.03 63.77
CA CYS A 307 -46.19 9.74 64.20
C CYS A 307 -47.72 9.81 64.11
N ARG A 308 -48.30 9.37 62.99
CA ARG A 308 -49.70 8.98 62.97
C ARG A 308 -49.73 7.53 62.51
N GLU A 309 -49.78 6.64 63.50
CA GLU A 309 -50.12 5.24 63.35
C GLU A 309 -51.56 5.17 62.83
N ASP A 310 -51.73 4.94 61.52
CA ASP A 310 -52.97 4.38 61.00
C ASP A 310 -52.66 2.99 60.45
N HIS A 311 -52.96 1.99 61.28
CA HIS A 311 -53.06 0.59 60.91
C HIS A 311 -54.19 0.41 59.89
N ALA A 312 -53.88 0.51 58.60
CA ALA A 312 -54.74 0.00 57.54
C ALA A 312 -54.18 -1.35 57.06
N MET A 313 -54.87 -2.41 57.49
CA MET A 313 -54.78 -3.75 56.93
C MET A 313 -54.90 -3.70 55.40
N HIS A 314 -53.91 -4.23 54.69
CA HIS A 314 -54.05 -4.66 53.30
C HIS A 314 -53.68 -6.14 53.17
N PRO A 315 -54.33 -6.87 52.24
CA PRO A 315 -54.44 -8.31 52.28
C PRO A 315 -53.23 -9.02 51.64
N ALA A 316 -53.19 -10.33 51.90
CA ALA A 316 -52.19 -11.31 51.53
C ALA A 316 -51.74 -11.28 50.05
N PRO A 317 -50.49 -11.69 49.77
CA PRO A 317 -50.04 -11.91 48.39
C PRO A 317 -50.59 -13.25 47.88
N GLU A 318 -51.26 -13.20 46.72
CA GLU A 318 -51.64 -14.39 45.95
C GLU A 318 -50.40 -15.14 45.44
N GLU A 319 -50.48 -16.46 45.58
CA GLU A 319 -49.55 -17.46 45.06
C GLU A 319 -49.44 -17.35 43.53
N TYR A 320 -48.27 -16.97 43.01
CA TYR A 320 -47.94 -17.23 41.61
C TYR A 320 -47.32 -18.61 41.47
N ALA A 321 -48.09 -19.47 40.81
CA ALA A 321 -47.81 -20.85 40.50
C ALA A 321 -46.47 -21.05 39.74
N THR A 322 -45.73 -22.04 40.22
CA THR A 322 -44.61 -22.70 39.55
C THR A 322 -45.11 -23.54 38.37
N HIS A 323 -44.88 -23.08 37.14
CA HIS A 323 -44.94 -23.95 35.97
C HIS A 323 -43.55 -24.45 35.58
N HIS A 324 -43.32 -25.73 35.85
CA HIS A 324 -42.27 -26.54 35.25
C HIS A 324 -42.41 -26.56 33.72
N HIS A 325 -41.36 -26.19 32.99
CA HIS A 325 -41.22 -26.59 31.59
C HIS A 325 -40.08 -27.60 31.44
N ALA A 326 -40.48 -28.79 31.01
CA ALA A 326 -39.64 -29.93 30.72
C ALA A 326 -38.83 -29.74 29.43
N THR A 327 -37.62 -30.28 29.49
CA THR A 327 -36.65 -30.52 28.44
C THR A 327 -37.21 -31.47 27.36
N GLN A 328 -37.24 -31.06 26.09
CA GLN A 328 -37.10 -31.95 24.94
C GLN A 328 -36.34 -31.24 23.81
N ALA A 329 -35.34 -31.93 23.28
CA ALA A 329 -34.52 -31.56 22.13
C ALA A 329 -35.04 -32.29 20.86
N PRO A 330 -34.32 -32.28 19.71
CA PRO A 330 -34.54 -31.35 18.60
C PRO A 330 -35.01 -32.07 17.32
N GLY A 331 -35.56 -31.32 16.35
CA GLY A 331 -35.83 -31.89 15.04
C GLY A 331 -36.35 -30.93 13.97
N SER A 332 -35.57 -30.82 12.91
CA SER A 332 -36.03 -30.83 11.51
C SER A 332 -36.50 -29.54 10.80
N THR A 333 -35.58 -29.03 9.97
CA THR A 333 -35.69 -28.65 8.55
C THR A 333 -36.78 -27.71 7.99
N ARG A 334 -36.29 -26.54 7.53
CA ARG A 334 -36.46 -25.91 6.18
C ARG A 334 -37.76 -25.11 5.85
N PRO A 335 -37.81 -24.33 4.74
CA PRO A 335 -37.74 -22.86 4.83
C PRO A 335 -38.85 -22.14 4.03
N GLY A 336 -38.84 -20.81 4.08
CA GLY A 336 -39.67 -19.91 3.27
C GLY A 336 -40.48 -19.00 4.21
N GLY A 337 -40.49 -17.69 4.08
CA GLY A 337 -40.14 -16.81 2.98
C GLY A 337 -41.18 -15.70 3.04
N GLU A 338 -40.76 -14.45 3.19
CA GLU A 338 -41.55 -13.21 3.01
C GLU A 338 -40.58 -12.07 3.33
N SER A 339 -40.16 -11.25 2.36
CA SER A 339 -40.89 -10.07 1.88
C SER A 339 -41.48 -9.25 3.02
N LEU A 340 -40.91 -8.07 3.28
CA LEU A 340 -41.61 -6.79 3.21
C LEU A 340 -40.70 -5.63 3.64
N THR A 341 -40.50 -4.75 2.66
CA THR A 341 -40.47 -3.28 2.73
C THR A 341 -40.58 -2.61 4.11
N GLY A 342 -39.65 -1.68 4.37
CA GLY A 342 -39.77 -0.69 5.44
C GLY A 342 -38.98 0.57 5.12
N ASN A 343 -39.66 1.54 4.51
CA ASN A 343 -39.23 2.94 4.39
C ASN A 343 -38.90 3.53 5.77
N LEU A 344 -37.76 4.21 5.89
CA LEU A 344 -37.59 5.27 6.88
C LEU A 344 -36.97 6.51 6.22
N GLN A 345 -37.78 7.55 6.26
CA GLN A 345 -37.56 8.91 5.80
C GLN A 345 -37.42 9.77 7.07
N SER A 346 -36.28 10.41 7.26
CA SER A 346 -36.08 11.53 8.20
C SER A 346 -34.78 12.22 7.79
N SER A 347 -34.83 13.34 7.06
CA SER A 347 -34.97 14.70 7.59
C SER A 347 -33.86 15.06 8.59
N LEU A 348 -32.88 15.82 8.14
CA LEU A 348 -31.98 16.58 9.00
C LEU A 348 -31.62 17.89 8.29
N GLU A 349 -32.15 18.95 8.87
CA GLU A 349 -31.98 20.35 8.51
C GLU A 349 -30.58 20.88 8.86
N ASP A 350 -30.27 21.97 8.18
CA ASP A 350 -29.08 22.80 8.17
C ASP A 350 -28.50 23.18 9.54
N LYS A 351 -27.16 23.10 9.62
CA LYS A 351 -26.36 24.03 10.43
C LYS A 351 -25.15 24.53 9.63
N VAL A 352 -25.30 25.75 9.13
CA VAL A 352 -24.24 26.58 8.55
C VAL A 352 -23.31 27.05 9.68
N VAL A 353 -22.00 26.81 9.52
CA VAL A 353 -20.92 27.40 10.33
C VAL A 353 -19.91 28.03 9.36
N PRO A 354 -19.44 29.27 9.60
CA PRO A 354 -18.62 30.00 8.63
C PRO A 354 -17.15 29.55 8.69
N LEU A 355 -16.58 29.25 7.53
CA LEU A 355 -15.15 29.01 7.37
C LEU A 355 -14.40 30.35 7.31
N SER A 356 -13.48 30.51 8.25
CA SER A 356 -12.50 31.59 8.33
C SER A 356 -11.37 31.42 7.30
N SER A 357 -11.00 32.55 6.67
CA SER A 357 -9.96 32.67 5.65
C SER A 357 -8.59 32.12 6.08
N ALA A 358 -8.12 31.08 5.39
CA ALA A 358 -6.71 30.69 5.38
C ALA A 358 -5.98 31.40 4.23
N ARG A 359 -5.07 32.32 4.59
CA ARG A 359 -4.16 33.01 3.67
C ARG A 359 -3.29 31.98 2.92
N HIS A 360 -3.38 31.99 1.60
CA HIS A 360 -2.41 31.35 0.72
C HIS A 360 -1.09 32.14 0.78
N THR A 361 -0.04 31.53 1.32
CA THR A 361 1.34 32.02 1.17
C THR A 361 1.90 31.51 -0.15
N HIS A 362 2.51 32.44 -0.89
CA HIS A 362 2.98 32.29 -2.26
C HIS A 362 4.28 31.44 -2.33
N PRO A 363 4.41 30.48 -3.27
CA PRO A 363 5.61 29.61 -3.38
C PRO A 363 6.93 30.36 -3.62
N GLN A 364 6.85 31.62 -4.06
CA GLN A 364 8.01 32.42 -4.44
C GLN A 364 8.87 32.87 -3.24
N GLN A 365 8.30 32.91 -2.03
CA GLN A 365 9.04 33.31 -0.83
C GLN A 365 9.93 32.19 -0.27
N GLN A 366 9.60 30.92 -0.54
CA GLN A 366 10.36 29.77 -0.08
C GLN A 366 11.63 29.54 -0.93
N GLN A 367 11.58 29.88 -2.23
CA GLN A 367 12.78 29.86 -3.09
C GLN A 367 13.80 30.95 -2.74
N GLN A 368 13.37 32.14 -2.31
CA GLN A 368 14.30 33.20 -1.88
C GLN A 368 14.99 32.87 -0.55
N GLN A 369 14.34 32.15 0.36
CA GLN A 369 14.97 31.72 1.61
C GLN A 369 16.02 30.62 1.40
N LEU A 370 15.80 29.70 0.44
CA LEU A 370 16.80 28.69 0.09
C LEU A 370 18.04 29.31 -0.59
N ALA A 371 17.84 30.31 -1.45
CA ALA A 371 18.94 31.00 -2.12
C ALA A 371 19.83 31.80 -1.14
N MET A 372 19.25 32.39 -0.09
CA MET A 372 20.03 33.10 0.94
C MET A 372 20.81 32.16 1.89
N GLN A 373 20.35 30.93 2.11
CA GLN A 373 21.10 29.96 2.93
C GLN A 373 22.33 29.40 2.20
N MET A 374 22.29 29.30 0.88
CA MET A 374 23.42 28.84 0.06
C MET A 374 24.56 29.86 -0.04
N GLN A 375 24.29 31.16 0.14
CA GLN A 375 25.34 32.20 0.11
C GLN A 375 26.07 32.42 1.43
N ARG A 376 25.61 31.84 2.55
CA ARG A 376 26.28 31.96 3.86
C ARG A 376 27.21 30.78 4.19
N GLY A 377 27.40 29.86 3.25
CA GLY A 377 28.23 28.66 3.41
C GLY A 377 29.39 28.56 2.42
N SER A 378 29.96 29.68 1.98
CA SER A 378 31.19 29.74 1.19
C SER A 378 32.19 30.71 1.78
#